data_AF-A0A8J6N4G5-F1
#
_entry.id   AF-A0A8J6N4G5-F1
#
_cell.length_a   1.000
_cell.length_b   1.000
_cell.length_c   1.000
_cell.angle_alpha   90.00
_cell.angle_beta   90.00
_cell.angle_gamma   90.00
#
_symmetry.space_group_name_H-M   'P 1'
#
loop_
_entity.id
_entity.type
_entity.pdbx_description
1 polymer ?
#
loop_
_entity_poly.entity_id
_entity_poly.type
_entity_poly.pdbx_seq_one_letter_code
_entity_poly.pdbx_strand_id
1 'polypeptide(L)'
;MDTGAPISVIPLDIWTDIENKVLTEHEIQGINPRKECALPALIGKATCILLDEEGNQSRELEILSHFALTNLVPLIIGFKGILENFKLILDCKQDHAFAEEK
;
A
#
# COMPACT_ATOMS: atom_id res chain seq x y z
N MET A 1 4.20 -0.89 -7.22
CA MET A 1 3.17 0.14 -6.98
C MET A 1 2.00 -0.17 -7.90
N ASP A 2 0.77 -0.34 -7.40
CA ASP A 2 -0.40 -0.70 -8.24
C ASP A 2 -1.45 0.44 -8.31
N THR A 3 -1.53 1.15 -9.45
CA THR A 3 -2.43 2.31 -9.65
C THR A 3 -3.91 1.93 -9.59
N GLY A 4 -4.22 0.66 -9.84
CA GLY A 4 -5.58 0.12 -9.74
C GLY A 4 -6.01 -0.13 -8.29
N ALA A 5 -5.06 -0.18 -7.36
CA ALA A 5 -5.32 -0.37 -5.94
C ALA A 5 -5.35 1.00 -5.23
N PRO A 6 -6.53 1.47 -4.78
CA PRO A 6 -6.60 2.71 -4.03
C PRO A 6 -5.88 2.56 -2.68
N ILE A 7 -6.02 1.43 -1.98
CA ILE A 7 -5.49 1.24 -0.63
C ILE A 7 -4.50 0.07 -0.65
N SER A 8 -3.40 0.20 0.11
CA SER A 8 -2.41 -0.87 0.25
C SER A 8 -3.00 -2.09 0.96
N VAL A 9 -2.48 -3.27 0.63
CA VAL A 9 -2.75 -4.54 1.33
C VAL A 9 -1.42 -5.11 1.77
N ILE A 10 -1.22 -5.24 3.08
CA ILE A 10 0.00 -5.74 3.69
C ILE A 10 -0.26 -7.13 4.26
N PRO A 11 0.53 -8.17 3.88
CA PRO A 11 0.40 -9.54 4.40
C PRO A 11 0.80 -9.66 5.87
N LEU A 12 0.33 -10.73 6.53
CA LEU A 12 0.45 -10.93 7.98
C LEU A 12 1.90 -10.85 8.48
N ASP A 13 2.81 -11.58 7.84
CA ASP A 13 4.23 -11.59 8.20
C ASP A 13 4.91 -10.22 8.13
N ILE A 14 4.50 -9.37 7.19
CA ILE A 14 5.08 -8.03 7.06
C ILE A 14 4.50 -7.10 8.13
N TRP A 15 3.17 -7.02 8.27
CA TRP A 15 2.62 -5.98 9.15
C TRP A 15 2.82 -6.27 10.64
N THR A 16 3.01 -7.52 11.04
CA THR A 16 3.30 -7.86 12.45
C THR A 16 4.67 -7.39 12.91
N ASP A 17 5.59 -7.15 11.98
CA ASP A 17 6.99 -6.82 12.25
C ASP A 17 7.32 -5.33 12.02
N ILE A 18 6.32 -4.51 11.66
CA ILE A 18 6.49 -3.07 11.43
C ILE A 18 5.67 -2.23 12.41
N GLU A 19 6.06 -0.96 12.55
CA GLU A 19 5.25 0.01 13.26
C GLU A 19 3.90 0.24 12.55
N ASN A 20 2.82 -0.04 13.27
CA ASN A 20 1.48 0.08 12.75
C ASN A 20 0.48 0.49 13.83
N LYS A 21 -0.66 1.01 13.38
CA LYS A 21 -1.80 1.37 14.22
C LYS A 21 -3.08 0.80 13.63
N VAL A 22 -3.63 -0.22 14.28
CA VAL A 22 -4.95 -0.78 13.95
C VAL A 22 -6.04 0.21 14.33
N LEU A 23 -7.01 0.41 13.44
CA LEU A 23 -8.15 1.29 13.62
C LEU A 23 -9.46 0.50 13.80
N THR A 24 -9.66 -0.56 13.03
CA THR A 24 -10.86 -1.41 13.09
C THR A 24 -10.64 -2.75 12.39
N GLU A 25 -11.49 -3.73 12.72
CA GLU A 25 -11.65 -4.95 11.94
C GLU A 25 -12.40 -4.69 10.63
N HIS A 26 -12.11 -5.48 9.59
CA HIS A 26 -12.75 -5.38 8.28
C HIS A 26 -12.68 -6.72 7.50
N GLU A 27 -13.42 -6.80 6.40
CA GLU A 27 -13.28 -7.88 5.42
C GLU A 27 -13.02 -7.28 4.04
N ILE A 28 -11.93 -7.70 3.39
CA ILE A 28 -11.64 -7.30 2.02
C ILE A 28 -12.44 -8.21 1.08
N GLN A 29 -13.14 -7.61 0.13
CA GLN A 29 -13.84 -8.33 -0.92
C GLN A 29 -13.41 -7.81 -2.29
N GLY A 30 -13.17 -8.75 -3.21
CA GLY A 30 -12.90 -8.43 -4.61
C GLY A 30 -14.18 -8.31 -5.44
N ILE A 31 -14.06 -8.54 -6.74
CA ILE A 31 -15.20 -8.52 -7.67
C ILE A 31 -16.24 -9.59 -7.33
N ASN A 32 -15.80 -10.74 -6.79
CA ASN A 32 -16.70 -11.80 -6.35
C ASN A 32 -17.17 -11.52 -4.91
N PRO A 33 -18.47 -11.21 -4.68
CA PRO A 33 -18.99 -10.82 -3.37
C PRO A 33 -19.33 -12.03 -2.48
N ARG A 34 -19.04 -13.25 -2.92
CA ARG A 34 -19.32 -14.45 -2.14
C ARG A 34 -18.46 -14.49 -0.88
N LYS A 35 -19.06 -14.92 0.23
CA LYS A 35 -18.40 -14.91 1.55
C LYS A 35 -17.13 -15.77 1.59
N GLU A 36 -17.09 -16.88 0.86
CA GLU A 36 -15.89 -17.72 0.75
C GLU A 36 -14.72 -17.03 0.04
N CYS A 37 -14.97 -15.93 -0.65
CA CYS A 37 -13.95 -15.09 -1.30
C CYS A 37 -13.59 -13.84 -0.47
N ALA A 38 -14.21 -13.65 0.70
CA ALA A 38 -13.87 -12.56 1.60
C ALA A 38 -12.59 -12.90 2.37
N LEU A 39 -11.74 -11.89 2.54
CA LEU A 39 -10.50 -12.02 3.28
C LEU A 39 -10.59 -11.22 4.59
N PRO A 40 -10.43 -11.86 5.76
CA PRO A 40 -10.39 -11.12 7.01
C PRO A 40 -9.15 -10.23 7.07
N ALA A 41 -9.35 -8.98 7.47
CA ALA A 41 -8.29 -7.99 7.56
C ALA A 41 -8.56 -6.99 8.69
N LEU A 42 -7.54 -6.21 9.02
CA LEU A 42 -7.69 -5.01 9.84
C LEU A 42 -7.48 -3.79 8.95
N ILE A 43 -8.19 -2.71 9.22
CA ILE A 43 -7.86 -1.40 8.64
C ILE A 43 -6.97 -0.68 9.63
N GLY A 44 -5.84 -0.17 9.14
CA GLY A 44 -4.88 0.52 9.97
C GLY A 44 -3.98 1.48 9.20
N LYS A 45 -3.07 2.09 9.93
CA LYS A 45 -2.03 2.96 9.39
C LYS A 45 -0.68 2.29 9.59
N ALA A 46 0.15 2.27 8.54
CA ALA A 46 1.53 1.80 8.60
C ALA A 46 2.47 2.96 8.32
N THR A 47 3.60 2.99 9.03
CA THR A 47 4.69 3.92 8.77
C THR A 47 5.65 3.29 7.78
N CYS A 48 6.00 4.00 6.70
CA CYS A 48 6.94 3.51 5.71
C CYS A 48 7.81 4.64 5.13
N ILE A 49 8.89 4.24 4.46
CA ILE A 49 9.70 5.09 3.59
C ILE A 49 9.71 4.48 2.18
N LEU A 50 9.85 5.32 1.17
CA LEU A 50 10.17 4.91 -0.19
C LEU A 50 11.68 5.07 -0.38
N LEU A 51 12.32 4.03 -0.93
CA LEU A 51 13.75 3.99 -1.24
C LEU A 51 13.90 3.48 -2.66
N ASP A 52 14.71 4.15 -3.48
CA ASP A 52 15.07 3.70 -4.81
C ASP A 52 16.50 3.12 -4.87
N GLU A 53 16.89 2.60 -6.05
CA GLU A 53 18.20 1.97 -6.25
C GLU A 53 19.36 2.98 -6.27
N GLU A 54 19.07 4.27 -6.49
CA GLU A 54 20.07 5.35 -6.46
C GLU A 54 20.32 5.86 -5.04
N GLY A 55 19.52 5.40 -4.06
CA GLY A 55 19.61 5.78 -2.65
C GLY A 55 18.80 7.03 -2.31
N ASN A 56 17.92 7.50 -3.21
CA ASN A 56 16.96 8.53 -2.85
C ASN A 56 15.93 7.96 -1.90
N GLN A 57 15.64 8.70 -0.84
CA GLN A 57 14.71 8.28 0.21
C GLN A 57 13.66 9.36 0.43
N SER A 58 12.42 8.94 0.63
CA SER A 58 11.38 9.82 1.12
C SER A 58 11.56 10.18 2.60
N ARG A 59 10.82 11.20 3.03
CA ARG A 59 10.42 11.31 4.45
C ARG A 59 9.57 10.10 4.89
N GLU A 60 9.39 9.93 6.19
CA GLU A 60 8.43 8.97 6.72
C GLU A 60 7.01 9.31 6.26
N LEU A 61 6.28 8.28 5.83
CA LEU A 61 4.92 8.37 5.34
C LEU A 61 4.03 7.50 6.21
N GLU A 62 2.87 8.03 6.57
CA GLU A 62 1.81 7.24 7.19
C GLU A 62 0.76 6.89 6.13
N ILE A 63 0.63 5.60 5.81
CA ILE A 63 -0.29 5.13 4.77
C ILE A 63 -1.45 4.33 5.37
N LEU A 64 -2.67 4.62 4.90
CA LEU A 64 -3.83 3.79 5.21
C LEU A 64 -3.71 2.46 4.46
N SER A 65 -3.86 1.35 5.17
CA SER A 65 -3.64 0.01 4.64
C SER A 65 -4.65 -0.98 5.20
N HIS A 66 -4.91 -2.04 4.43
CA HIS A 66 -5.48 -3.26 4.95
C HIS A 66 -4.35 -4.19 5.42
N PHE A 67 -4.44 -4.67 6.64
CA PHE A 67 -3.56 -5.66 7.23
C PHE A 67 -4.25 -7.02 7.11
N ALA A 68 -3.85 -7.80 6.12
CA ALA A 68 -4.43 -9.11 5.89
C ALA A 68 -4.05 -10.07 7.03
N LEU A 69 -4.99 -10.90 7.48
CA LEU A 69 -4.71 -11.91 8.52
C LEU A 69 -4.14 -13.21 7.91
N THR A 70 -3.46 -13.11 6.76
CA THR A 70 -2.85 -14.24 6.04
C THR A 70 -1.69 -13.77 5.15
N ASN A 71 -0.84 -14.72 4.75
CA ASN A 71 0.24 -14.51 3.78
C ASN A 71 -0.14 -14.97 2.36
N LEU A 72 -1.40 -15.31 2.13
CA LEU A 72 -1.89 -15.73 0.81
C LEU A 72 -2.11 -14.55 -0.16
N VAL A 73 -1.91 -13.32 0.30
CA VAL A 73 -1.96 -12.11 -0.53
C VAL A 73 -0.56 -11.58 -0.77
N PRO A 74 -0.27 -11.05 -1.96
CA PRO A 74 0.96 -10.30 -2.17
C PRO A 74 0.93 -8.98 -1.41
N LEU A 75 2.10 -8.41 -1.14
CA LEU A 75 2.21 -7.02 -0.75
C LEU A 75 1.73 -6.14 -1.91
N ILE A 76 0.65 -5.41 -1.69
CA ILE A 76 0.12 -4.42 -2.63
C ILE A 76 0.34 -3.05 -2.02
N ILE A 77 1.15 -2.24 -2.68
CA ILE A 77 1.30 -0.81 -2.34
C ILE A 77 0.32 -0.03 -3.20
N GLY A 78 -0.77 0.38 -2.56
CA GLY A 78 -1.82 1.20 -3.17
C GLY A 78 -1.43 2.67 -3.23
N PHE A 79 -2.16 3.43 -4.03
CA PHE A 79 -1.77 4.79 -4.40
C PHE A 79 -2.28 5.88 -3.43
N LYS A 80 -3.33 5.61 -2.66
CA LYS A 80 -3.87 6.55 -1.66
C LYS A 80 -2.87 6.69 -0.51
N GLY A 81 -2.55 7.93 -0.15
CA GLY A 81 -1.47 8.26 0.77
C GLY A 81 -0.14 8.56 0.05
N ILE A 82 0.27 7.75 -0.93
CA ILE A 82 1.50 8.03 -1.70
C ILE A 82 1.27 9.23 -2.65
N LEU A 83 0.26 9.20 -3.53
CA LEU A 83 -0.01 10.35 -4.43
C LEU A 83 -0.44 11.63 -3.71
N GLU A 84 -0.89 11.51 -2.47
CA GLU A 84 -1.19 12.70 -1.66
C GLU A 84 0.10 13.46 -1.34
N ASN A 85 1.21 12.73 -1.11
CA ASN A 85 2.51 13.27 -0.74
C ASN A 85 3.47 13.48 -1.93
N PHE A 86 3.24 12.81 -3.05
CA PHE A 86 4.13 12.84 -4.22
C PHE A 86 3.40 13.32 -5.47
N LYS A 87 4.13 14.03 -6.32
CA LYS A 87 3.78 14.30 -7.71
C LYS A 87 4.40 13.19 -8.57
N LEU A 88 3.55 12.47 -9.29
CA LEU A 88 3.98 11.44 -10.24
C LEU A 88 4.15 12.05 -11.63
N ILE A 89 5.30 11.84 -12.26
CA ILE A 89 5.62 12.28 -13.61
C ILE A 89 5.87 11.05 -14.47
N LEU A 90 5.08 10.90 -15.54
CA LEU A 90 5.16 9.79 -16.49
C LEU A 90 5.37 10.35 -17.90
N ASP A 91 6.56 10.16 -18.46
CA ASP A 91 6.84 10.39 -19.88
C ASP A 91 6.91 9.04 -20.60
N CYS A 92 5.75 8.57 -21.06
CA CYS A 92 5.65 7.30 -21.77
C CYS A 92 6.34 7.32 -23.15
N LYS A 93 6.65 8.49 -23.72
CA LYS A 93 7.35 8.56 -25.01
C LYS A 93 8.86 8.37 -24.81
N GLN A 94 9.39 8.86 -23.70
CA GLN A 94 10.80 8.77 -23.34
C GLN A 94 11.12 7.57 -22.45
N ASP A 95 10.12 6.74 -22.14
CA ASP A 95 10.23 5.61 -21.21
C ASP A 95 10.81 6.03 -19.85
N HIS A 96 10.33 7.16 -19.35
CA HIS A 96 10.85 7.79 -18.14
C HIS A 96 9.72 8.06 -17.16
N ALA A 97 9.87 7.64 -15.91
CA ALA A 97 8.88 7.84 -14.86
C ALA A 97 9.57 8.08 -13.52
N PHE A 98 9.11 9.08 -12.76
CA PHE A 98 9.59 9.34 -11.40
C PHE A 98 8.50 9.94 -10.51
N ALA A 99 8.73 9.86 -9.20
CA ALA A 99 7.92 10.50 -8.18
C ALA A 99 8.75 11.59 -7.48
N GLU A 100 8.15 12.76 -7.30
CA GLU A 100 8.77 13.93 -6.67
C GLU A 100 7.95 14.31 -5.43
N GLU A 101 8.58 14.54 -4.27
CA GLU A 101 7.87 15.01 -3.07
C GLU A 101 7.28 16.40 -3.28
N LYS A 102 6.09 16.66 -2.69
CA LYS A 102 5.43 17.97 -2.71
C LYS A 102 5.88 18.90 -1.59
#